data_AF-A0A9X0AXA4-F1
#
_entry.id   AF-A0A9X0AXA4-F1
#
_cell.length_a   1.000
_cell.length_b   1.000
_cell.length_c   1.000
_cell.angle_alpha   90.00
_cell.angle_beta   90.00
_cell.angle_gamma   90.00
#
_symmetry.space_group_name_H-M   'P 1'
#
loop_
_entity.id
_entity.type
_entity.pdbx_description
1 polymer ?
#
loop_
_entity_poly.entity_id
_entity_poly.type
_entity_poly.pdbx_seq_one_letter_code
_entity_poly.pdbx_strand_id
1 'polypeptide(L)'
;MQLSFNFNRGVSLTALIFFLLSILNIAIGAPLSQNGVSEKSLTARAVKGSTITVNEYMAYLQQYYPKTDQYIEYSGYSEPQVKAFQAKNPGYYYYDDFFNAANPNSHWDEAFGADKREDDAEASGEAISKVATDKITVFGAAQWETAGAASFYATTEAKINLVRLASGDLKSINHMAKDATDLSEIMATEDAKGLHYNAGYTEGTANNSEAYCDTPECDSPETNSERSSSASNSVYGDPAAQETPIGDPADPHDPATTDPKPTTTTTTDPAVVEDPGDIHI
;
A
#
# COMPACT_ATOMS: atom_id res chain seq x y z
N MET A 1 48.65 71.84 -24.62
CA MET A 1 47.65 71.28 -23.69
C MET A 1 48.18 69.94 -23.22
N GLN A 2 48.90 69.92 -22.08
CA GLN A 2 49.50 68.71 -21.49
C GLN A 2 48.60 68.26 -20.33
N LEU A 3 48.09 67.03 -20.40
CA LEU A 3 47.40 66.37 -19.30
C LEU A 3 48.42 65.58 -18.49
N SER A 4 48.83 66.13 -17.36
CA SER A 4 49.67 65.48 -16.37
C SER A 4 48.79 64.65 -15.43
N PHE A 5 48.89 63.33 -15.48
CA PHE A 5 48.28 62.46 -14.47
C PHE A 5 49.26 62.24 -13.32
N ASN A 6 48.98 62.88 -12.18
CA ASN A 6 49.65 62.60 -10.91
C ASN A 6 49.10 61.29 -10.34
N PHE A 7 49.91 60.22 -10.41
CA PHE A 7 49.65 58.99 -9.68
C PHE A 7 49.94 59.23 -8.19
N ASN A 8 48.88 59.37 -7.39
CA ASN A 8 48.96 59.52 -5.95
C ASN A 8 49.50 58.21 -5.33
N ARG A 9 50.69 58.24 -4.73
CA ARG A 9 51.37 57.12 -4.05
C ARG A 9 50.72 56.79 -2.70
N GLY A 10 49.41 56.57 -2.68
CA GLY A 10 48.65 56.39 -1.43
C GLY A 10 47.52 55.38 -1.54
N VAL A 11 47.43 54.59 -2.62
CA VAL A 11 46.56 53.42 -2.60
C VAL A 11 47.26 52.39 -1.72
N SER A 12 46.80 52.33 -0.46
CA SER A 12 47.25 51.34 0.51
C SER A 12 47.29 49.97 -0.16
N LEU A 13 48.42 49.27 -0.03
CA LEU A 13 48.58 47.89 -0.50
C LEU A 13 47.39 47.01 -0.07
N THR A 14 46.81 47.31 1.10
CA THR A 14 45.60 46.70 1.63
C THR A 14 44.38 46.85 0.71
N ALA A 15 44.17 48.01 0.09
CA ALA A 15 43.07 48.24 -0.85
C ALA A 15 43.27 47.48 -2.18
N LEU A 16 44.51 47.32 -2.64
CA LEU A 16 44.83 46.46 -3.79
C LEU A 16 44.60 44.98 -3.46
N ILE A 17 44.93 44.54 -2.25
CA ILE A 17 44.69 43.16 -1.79
C ILE A 17 43.19 42.85 -1.71
N PHE A 18 42.36 43.76 -1.19
CA PHE A 18 40.90 43.55 -1.14
C PHE A 18 40.25 43.59 -2.53
N PHE A 19 40.77 44.41 -3.45
CA PHE A 19 40.32 44.43 -4.84
C PHE A 19 40.75 43.16 -5.61
N LEU A 20 41.91 42.58 -5.30
CA LEU A 20 42.33 41.28 -5.86
C LEU A 20 41.52 40.12 -5.28
N LEU A 21 41.20 40.13 -3.97
CA LEU A 21 40.37 39.12 -3.32
C LEU A 21 38.90 39.16 -3.80
N SER A 22 38.37 40.34 -4.17
CA SER A 22 37.01 40.44 -4.70
C SER A 22 36.87 39.90 -6.13
N ILE A 23 37.95 39.91 -6.92
CA ILE A 23 37.97 39.35 -8.28
C ILE A 23 38.31 37.85 -8.27
N LEU A 24 39.01 37.34 -7.24
CA LEU A 24 39.34 35.91 -7.09
C LEU A 24 38.18 35.02 -6.61
N ASN A 25 37.00 35.57 -6.30
CA ASN A 25 35.82 34.79 -5.93
C ASN A 25 35.00 34.29 -7.14
N ILE A 26 35.45 34.54 -8.38
CA ILE A 26 34.81 33.98 -9.57
C ILE A 26 35.72 32.89 -10.16
N ALA A 27 35.36 31.65 -9.80
CA ALA A 27 35.69 30.38 -10.44
C ALA A 27 37.10 29.80 -10.25
N ILE A 28 37.27 28.94 -9.21
CA ILE A 28 37.78 27.56 -9.36
C ILE A 28 37.07 26.68 -8.32
N GLY A 29 35.85 26.25 -8.62
CA GLY A 29 35.36 24.96 -8.13
C GLY A 29 36.01 23.88 -9.00
N ALA A 30 37.28 23.57 -8.75
CA ALA A 30 37.87 22.35 -9.30
C ALA A 30 37.21 21.17 -8.57
N PRO A 31 36.70 20.16 -9.30
CA PRO A 31 36.20 18.96 -8.65
C PRO A 31 37.34 18.33 -7.85
N LEU A 32 37.07 18.00 -6.59
CA LEU A 32 37.93 17.14 -5.81
C LEU A 32 38.05 15.81 -6.55
N SER A 33 39.21 15.58 -7.17
CA SER A 33 39.64 14.26 -7.61
C SER A 33 39.91 13.41 -6.37
N GLN A 34 38.86 12.80 -5.80
CA GLN A 34 39.00 11.70 -4.87
C GLN A 34 39.00 10.39 -5.65
N ASN A 35 40.21 9.91 -5.92
CA ASN A 35 40.43 8.50 -6.22
C ASN A 35 39.82 7.66 -5.08
N GLY A 36 38.81 6.86 -5.42
CA GLY A 36 38.63 5.57 -4.75
C GLY A 36 37.35 5.31 -3.97
N VAL A 37 36.22 5.98 -4.22
CA VAL A 37 34.89 5.39 -3.95
C VAL A 37 33.86 5.97 -4.93
N SER A 38 33.48 5.18 -5.93
CA SER A 38 32.25 5.27 -6.73
C SER A 38 31.62 6.65 -7.00
N GLU A 39 32.28 7.50 -7.81
CA GLU A 39 31.52 8.46 -8.63
C GLU A 39 30.86 7.71 -9.80
N LYS A 40 29.80 6.97 -9.49
CA LYS A 40 28.75 6.66 -10.47
C LYS A 40 27.65 7.71 -10.29
N SER A 41 27.99 8.98 -10.48
CA SER A 41 26.97 10.00 -10.74
C SER A 41 26.47 9.81 -12.17
N LEU A 42 25.57 8.84 -12.32
CA LEU A 42 24.67 8.67 -13.45
C LEU A 42 23.25 8.95 -12.95
N THR A 43 23.02 10.12 -12.37
CA THR A 43 21.66 10.62 -12.20
C THR A 43 21.17 11.15 -13.56
N ALA A 44 19.94 10.78 -13.89
CA ALA A 44 19.18 11.10 -15.11
C ALA A 44 19.49 10.26 -16.36
N ARG A 45 18.96 9.03 -16.38
CA ARG A 45 17.72 8.79 -17.14
C ARG A 45 16.76 7.97 -16.25
N ALA A 46 15.85 8.64 -15.54
CA ALA A 46 14.50 8.10 -15.51
C ALA A 46 14.16 7.83 -16.99
N VAL A 47 13.84 6.59 -17.34
CA VAL A 47 13.39 6.31 -18.70
C VAL A 47 12.19 7.23 -18.91
N LYS A 48 12.35 8.16 -19.85
CA LYS A 48 11.38 9.19 -20.14
C LYS A 48 10.11 8.51 -20.63
N GLY A 49 9.06 8.56 -19.83
CA GLY A 49 7.68 8.53 -20.31
C GLY A 49 6.92 7.25 -20.06
N SER A 50 6.56 6.97 -18.81
CA SER A 50 5.21 7.30 -18.33
C SER A 50 5.11 6.86 -16.88
N THR A 51 4.81 7.79 -15.98
CA THR A 51 4.20 7.42 -14.68
C THR A 51 3.07 6.46 -14.97
N ILE A 52 2.97 5.35 -14.24
CA ILE A 52 1.86 4.40 -14.41
C ILE A 52 0.58 5.15 -14.10
N THR A 53 -0.30 5.24 -15.10
CA THR A 53 -1.55 5.96 -14.95
C THR A 53 -2.55 5.12 -14.15
N VAL A 54 -3.51 5.79 -13.51
CA VAL A 54 -4.60 5.12 -12.78
C VAL A 54 -5.28 4.06 -13.66
N ASN A 55 -5.54 4.34 -14.94
CA ASN A 55 -6.18 3.39 -15.85
C ASN A 55 -5.30 2.15 -16.13
N GLU A 56 -3.97 2.30 -16.18
CA GLU A 56 -3.05 1.18 -16.33
C GLU A 56 -3.05 0.30 -15.07
N TYR A 57 -3.06 0.90 -13.88
CA TYR A 57 -3.23 0.16 -12.62
C TYR A 57 -4.58 -0.55 -12.56
N MET A 58 -5.67 0.10 -12.97
CA MET A 58 -6.99 -0.53 -13.00
C MET A 58 -7.01 -1.75 -13.93
N ALA A 59 -6.43 -1.64 -15.13
CA ALA A 59 -6.34 -2.75 -16.08
C ALA A 59 -5.51 -3.91 -15.52
N TYR A 60 -4.38 -3.60 -14.85
CA TYR A 60 -3.56 -4.57 -14.15
C TYR A 60 -4.36 -5.31 -13.05
N LEU A 61 -5.02 -4.57 -12.16
CA LEU A 61 -5.82 -5.14 -11.07
C LEU A 61 -6.93 -6.05 -11.62
N GLN A 62 -7.65 -5.62 -12.66
CA GLN A 62 -8.70 -6.42 -13.28
C GLN A 62 -8.18 -7.69 -13.95
N GLN A 63 -6.97 -7.65 -14.51
CA GLN A 63 -6.36 -8.79 -15.19
C GLN A 63 -5.86 -9.86 -14.20
N TYR A 64 -5.17 -9.44 -13.15
CA TYR A 64 -4.44 -10.36 -12.26
C TYR A 64 -5.15 -10.61 -10.92
N TYR A 65 -6.03 -9.71 -10.48
CA TYR A 65 -6.73 -9.77 -9.20
C TYR A 65 -8.25 -9.58 -9.37
N PRO A 66 -8.95 -10.43 -10.15
CA PRO A 66 -10.33 -10.19 -10.53
C PRO A 66 -11.36 -10.26 -9.39
N LYS A 67 -10.96 -10.66 -8.18
CA LYS A 67 -11.82 -10.72 -6.99
C LYS A 67 -11.85 -9.37 -6.27
N THR A 68 -12.42 -8.38 -6.95
CA THR A 68 -12.44 -6.99 -6.53
C THR A 68 -13.30 -6.71 -5.29
N ASP A 69 -14.08 -7.68 -4.80
CA ASP A 69 -14.81 -7.64 -3.52
C ASP A 69 -13.97 -8.12 -2.32
N GLN A 70 -12.71 -8.49 -2.56
CA GLN A 70 -11.76 -9.01 -1.55
C GLN A 70 -10.55 -8.08 -1.38
N TYR A 71 -10.71 -6.79 -1.72
CA TYR A 71 -9.66 -5.80 -1.59
C TYR A 71 -9.64 -5.20 -0.18
N ILE A 72 -8.43 -4.91 0.30
CA ILE A 72 -8.18 -4.31 1.60
C ILE A 72 -7.42 -2.99 1.42
N GLU A 73 -7.94 -1.92 2.03
CA GLU A 73 -7.22 -0.66 2.27
C GLU A 73 -6.89 -0.55 3.76
N TYR A 74 -5.95 0.32 4.13
CA TYR A 74 -5.59 0.50 5.54
C TYR A 74 -4.99 1.88 5.82
N SER A 75 -5.04 2.28 7.09
CA SER A 75 -4.42 3.50 7.60
C SER A 75 -3.95 3.31 9.06
N GLY A 76 -3.27 4.30 9.63
CA GLY A 76 -2.86 4.30 11.05
C GLY A 76 -1.89 3.16 11.39
N TYR A 77 -0.94 2.91 10.50
CA TYR A 77 0.05 1.82 10.60
C TYR A 77 -0.58 0.43 10.77
N SER A 78 -1.75 0.20 10.18
CA SER A 78 -2.50 -1.05 10.37
C SER A 78 -2.10 -2.20 9.44
N GLU A 79 -1.01 -2.06 8.69
CA GLU A 79 -0.46 -3.14 7.84
C GLU A 79 -0.23 -4.47 8.62
N PRO A 80 0.27 -4.49 9.87
CA PRO A 80 0.38 -5.73 10.64
C PRO A 80 -0.98 -6.41 10.91
N GLN A 81 -2.05 -5.63 11.12
CA GLN A 81 -3.41 -6.15 11.29
C GLN A 81 -3.92 -6.75 9.98
N VAL A 82 -3.68 -6.07 8.84
CA VAL A 82 -4.01 -6.58 7.50
C VAL A 82 -3.34 -7.94 7.26
N LYS A 83 -2.04 -8.06 7.55
CA LYS A 83 -1.29 -9.32 7.42
C LYS A 83 -1.86 -10.43 8.31
N ALA A 84 -2.23 -10.11 9.55
CA ALA A 84 -2.85 -11.07 10.47
C ALA A 84 -4.22 -11.56 9.97
N PHE A 85 -5.04 -10.65 9.46
CA PHE A 85 -6.33 -10.96 8.87
C PHE A 85 -6.20 -11.82 7.60
N GLN A 86 -5.32 -11.44 6.67
CA GLN A 86 -5.09 -12.17 5.43
C GLN A 86 -4.59 -13.61 5.68
N ALA A 87 -3.77 -13.81 6.73
CA ALA A 87 -3.30 -15.14 7.14
C ALA A 87 -4.45 -16.09 7.55
N LYS A 88 -5.62 -15.56 7.93
CA LYS A 88 -6.83 -16.33 8.25
C LYS A 88 -7.86 -16.33 7.11
N ASN A 89 -7.79 -15.35 6.21
CA ASN A 89 -8.72 -15.14 5.11
C ASN A 89 -7.97 -15.12 3.77
N PRO A 90 -7.46 -16.27 3.31
CA PRO A 90 -6.71 -16.34 2.05
C PRO A 90 -7.60 -15.90 0.88
N GLY A 91 -7.03 -15.10 -0.03
CA GLY A 91 -7.74 -14.53 -1.17
C GLY A 91 -8.18 -13.08 -0.98
N TYR A 92 -8.00 -12.50 0.22
CA TYR A 92 -7.99 -11.06 0.35
C TYR A 92 -6.63 -10.49 -0.05
N TYR A 93 -6.65 -9.31 -0.67
CA TYR A 93 -5.46 -8.67 -1.20
C TYR A 93 -5.37 -7.21 -0.75
N TYR A 94 -4.17 -6.76 -0.45
CA TYR A 94 -3.87 -5.36 -0.16
C TYR A 94 -2.70 -4.87 -1.03
N TYR A 95 -2.28 -3.61 -0.85
CA TYR A 95 -1.25 -2.96 -1.65
C TYR A 95 -0.02 -3.83 -1.98
N ASP A 96 0.60 -4.46 -0.98
CA ASP A 96 1.82 -5.27 -1.18
C ASP A 96 1.56 -6.55 -1.98
N ASP A 97 0.33 -7.05 -2.04
CA ASP A 97 0.00 -8.18 -2.91
C ASP A 97 0.02 -7.76 -4.38
N PHE A 98 -0.45 -6.53 -4.66
CA PHE A 98 -0.57 -6.00 -5.99
C PHE A 98 0.77 -5.48 -6.52
N PHE A 99 1.42 -4.59 -5.77
CA PHE A 99 2.41 -3.68 -6.34
C PHE A 99 3.83 -3.88 -5.84
N ASN A 100 4.01 -4.59 -4.72
CA ASN A 100 5.36 -4.90 -4.24
C ASN A 100 6.00 -5.99 -5.09
N ALA A 101 7.00 -5.62 -5.91
CA ALA A 101 7.73 -6.54 -6.79
C ALA A 101 8.53 -7.61 -6.02
N ALA A 102 8.88 -7.35 -4.76
CA ALA A 102 9.54 -8.34 -3.91
C ALA A 102 8.58 -9.44 -3.41
N ASN A 103 7.27 -9.25 -3.56
CA ASN A 103 6.30 -10.29 -3.27
C ASN A 103 6.32 -11.32 -4.42
N PRO A 104 6.70 -12.58 -4.18
CA PRO A 104 6.77 -13.59 -5.23
C PRO A 104 5.40 -13.94 -5.83
N ASN A 105 4.32 -13.52 -5.19
CA ASN A 105 2.95 -13.69 -5.68
C ASN A 105 2.43 -12.45 -6.42
N SER A 106 3.22 -11.38 -6.54
CA SER A 106 2.86 -10.19 -7.32
C SER A 106 3.09 -10.43 -8.81
N HIS A 107 2.17 -9.92 -9.63
CA HIS A 107 2.30 -9.88 -11.09
C HIS A 107 2.99 -8.60 -11.59
N TRP A 108 3.61 -7.81 -10.70
CA TRP A 108 4.20 -6.52 -11.02
C TRP A 108 5.23 -6.60 -12.15
N ASP A 109 6.20 -7.51 -12.05
CA ASP A 109 7.26 -7.62 -13.05
C ASP A 109 6.73 -8.09 -14.41
N GLU A 110 5.66 -8.89 -14.43
CA GLU A 110 4.98 -9.32 -15.65
C GLU A 110 4.29 -8.15 -16.37
N ALA A 111 3.74 -7.20 -15.61
CA ALA A 111 2.99 -6.06 -16.15
C ALA A 111 3.85 -4.82 -16.43
N PHE A 112 4.80 -4.51 -15.53
CA PHE A 112 5.52 -3.23 -15.49
C PHE A 112 7.06 -3.39 -15.44
N GLY A 113 7.56 -4.61 -15.19
CA GLY A 113 8.98 -4.87 -14.98
C GLY A 113 9.87 -4.65 -16.20
N ALA A 114 9.35 -4.90 -17.42
CA ALA A 114 10.11 -4.74 -18.67
C ALA A 114 10.61 -3.31 -18.89
N ASP A 115 9.82 -2.32 -18.48
CA ASP A 115 10.11 -0.89 -18.64
C ASP A 115 10.72 -0.24 -17.40
N LYS A 116 10.90 -1.02 -16.32
CA LYS A 116 11.37 -0.53 -15.00
C LYS A 116 10.58 0.69 -14.52
N ARG A 117 9.26 0.68 -14.72
CA ARG A 117 8.40 1.78 -14.30
C ARG A 117 8.33 1.81 -12.78
N GLU A 118 8.48 3.00 -12.24
CA GLU A 118 8.36 3.23 -10.80
C GLU A 118 6.87 3.26 -10.42
N ASP A 119 6.61 2.76 -9.23
CA ASP A 119 5.30 2.80 -8.61
C ASP A 119 4.93 4.23 -8.19
N ASP A 120 3.63 4.52 -8.22
CA ASP A 120 3.03 5.79 -7.85
C ASP A 120 1.90 5.45 -6.89
N ALA A 121 2.19 5.59 -5.59
CA ALA A 121 1.29 5.17 -4.52
C ALA A 121 -0.06 5.88 -4.59
N GLU A 122 -0.10 7.16 -4.99
CA GLU A 122 -1.35 7.92 -5.14
C GLU A 122 -2.19 7.31 -6.26
N ALA A 123 -1.61 7.16 -7.46
CA ALA A 123 -2.33 6.62 -8.61
C ALA A 123 -2.75 5.15 -8.43
N SER A 124 -1.95 4.35 -7.72
CA SER A 124 -2.24 2.94 -7.46
C SER A 124 -3.30 2.78 -6.35
N GLY A 125 -3.26 3.58 -5.30
CA GLY A 125 -4.33 3.69 -4.30
C GLY A 125 -5.66 4.11 -4.92
N GLU A 126 -5.66 5.13 -5.78
CA GLU A 126 -6.88 5.51 -6.52
C GLU A 126 -7.44 4.35 -7.36
N ALA A 127 -6.56 3.54 -7.97
CA ALA A 127 -6.97 2.42 -8.80
C ALA A 127 -7.63 1.31 -7.98
N ILE A 128 -7.09 0.98 -6.80
CA ILE A 128 -7.70 0.04 -5.84
C ILE A 128 -9.13 0.48 -5.53
N SER A 129 -9.31 1.74 -5.09
CA SER A 129 -10.62 2.30 -4.75
C SER A 129 -11.56 2.38 -5.95
N LYS A 130 -11.07 2.52 -7.18
CA LYS A 130 -11.90 2.57 -8.40
C LYS A 130 -12.37 1.19 -8.89
N VAL A 131 -11.57 0.14 -8.73
CA VAL A 131 -11.93 -1.20 -9.23
C VAL A 131 -12.66 -2.05 -8.20
N ALA A 132 -12.52 -1.78 -6.89
CA ALA A 132 -13.17 -2.58 -5.85
C ALA A 132 -14.69 -2.69 -6.09
N THR A 133 -15.29 -3.86 -5.94
CA THR A 133 -16.73 -4.08 -6.23
C THR A 133 -17.46 -4.59 -5.01
N ASP A 134 -18.76 -4.33 -4.93
CA ASP A 134 -19.64 -4.71 -3.82
C ASP A 134 -19.20 -4.11 -2.48
N LYS A 135 -18.07 -4.55 -1.92
CA LYS A 135 -17.54 -4.06 -0.65
C LYS A 135 -16.03 -3.91 -0.71
N ILE A 136 -15.51 -3.04 0.15
CA ILE A 136 -14.08 -2.96 0.45
C ILE A 136 -13.86 -3.08 1.96
N THR A 137 -12.81 -3.79 2.37
CA THR A 137 -12.46 -3.98 3.77
C THR A 137 -11.39 -2.97 4.17
N VAL A 138 -11.54 -2.30 5.30
CA VAL A 138 -10.59 -1.25 5.71
C VAL A 138 -10.13 -1.45 7.15
N PHE A 139 -8.82 -1.44 7.37
CA PHE A 139 -8.20 -1.51 8.71
C PHE A 139 -7.70 -0.14 9.17
N GLY A 140 -7.94 0.19 10.44
CA GLY A 140 -7.36 1.37 11.07
C GLY A 140 -7.79 2.70 10.47
N ALA A 141 -8.95 2.77 9.82
CA ALA A 141 -9.47 4.00 9.24
C ALA A 141 -10.90 4.32 9.66
N ALA A 142 -11.42 3.76 10.76
CA ALA A 142 -12.77 4.12 11.23
C ALA A 142 -12.86 5.57 11.77
N GLN A 143 -11.71 6.21 11.97
CA GLN A 143 -11.58 7.59 12.43
C GLN A 143 -10.96 8.50 11.36
N TRP A 144 -11.09 8.13 10.08
CA TRP A 144 -10.48 8.85 8.96
C TRP A 144 -10.94 10.31 8.86
N GLU A 145 -12.16 10.66 9.27
CA GLU A 145 -12.62 12.06 9.28
C GLU A 145 -12.10 12.89 10.48
N THR A 146 -11.58 12.23 11.51
CA THR A 146 -11.18 12.86 12.77
C THR A 146 -9.67 12.72 12.98
N ALA A 147 -9.25 11.72 13.75
CA ALA A 147 -7.84 11.51 14.07
C ALA A 147 -6.99 11.17 12.84
N GLY A 148 -7.58 10.54 11.82
CA GLY A 148 -6.93 10.16 10.58
C GLY A 148 -7.12 11.13 9.41
N ALA A 149 -7.57 12.37 9.62
CA ALA A 149 -7.95 13.28 8.52
C ALA A 149 -6.81 13.62 7.54
N ALA A 150 -5.56 13.45 7.97
CA ALA A 150 -4.38 13.67 7.15
C ALA A 150 -3.80 12.37 6.55
N SER A 151 -4.42 11.20 6.77
CA SER A 151 -3.90 9.95 6.23
C SER A 151 -4.02 9.86 4.72
N PHE A 152 -3.16 9.05 4.11
CA PHE A 152 -3.25 8.64 2.72
C PHE A 152 -4.66 8.16 2.36
N TYR A 153 -5.21 7.25 3.18
CA TYR A 153 -6.59 6.77 3.02
C TYR A 153 -7.59 7.94 3.00
N ALA A 154 -7.55 8.85 3.97
CA ALA A 154 -8.49 9.96 4.05
C ALA A 154 -8.37 10.94 2.86
N THR A 155 -7.15 11.20 2.41
CA THR A 155 -6.89 12.20 1.36
C THR A 155 -7.09 11.68 -0.05
N THR A 156 -6.96 10.37 -0.26
CA THR A 156 -6.94 9.73 -1.59
C THR A 156 -8.09 8.74 -1.73
N GLU A 157 -8.04 7.63 -0.98
CA GLU A 157 -8.90 6.45 -1.18
C GLU A 157 -10.35 6.69 -0.73
N ALA A 158 -10.54 7.21 0.49
CA ALA A 158 -11.84 7.44 1.10
C ALA A 158 -12.73 8.32 0.22
N LYS A 159 -12.19 9.40 -0.35
CA LYS A 159 -12.94 10.32 -1.22
C LYS A 159 -13.51 9.63 -2.45
N ILE A 160 -12.74 8.72 -3.04
CA ILE A 160 -13.18 7.94 -4.21
C ILE A 160 -14.27 6.96 -3.79
N ASN A 161 -14.03 6.22 -2.71
CA ASN A 161 -15.00 5.23 -2.21
C ASN A 161 -16.34 5.89 -1.85
N LEU A 162 -16.33 7.06 -1.19
CA LEU A 162 -17.54 7.82 -0.87
C LEU A 162 -18.36 8.23 -2.11
N VAL A 163 -17.69 8.71 -3.17
CA VAL A 163 -18.37 9.03 -4.43
C VAL A 163 -19.02 7.77 -5.02
N ARG A 164 -18.35 6.62 -4.92
CA ARG A 164 -18.85 5.33 -5.43
C ARG A 164 -19.98 4.74 -4.58
N LEU A 165 -19.97 4.97 -3.26
CA LEU A 165 -21.11 4.66 -2.39
C LEU A 165 -22.32 5.50 -2.80
N ALA A 166 -22.12 6.79 -3.06
CA ALA A 166 -23.20 7.69 -3.47
C ALA A 166 -23.77 7.36 -4.87
N SER A 167 -22.94 6.89 -5.81
CA SER A 167 -23.39 6.43 -7.13
C SER A 167 -23.98 5.01 -7.11
N GLY A 168 -23.69 4.23 -6.08
CA GLY A 168 -24.11 2.83 -5.93
C GLY A 168 -23.19 1.81 -6.63
N ASP A 169 -22.05 2.26 -7.15
CA ASP A 169 -21.00 1.43 -7.76
C ASP A 169 -20.21 0.63 -6.71
N LEU A 170 -20.21 1.09 -5.47
CA LEU A 170 -19.76 0.37 -4.27
C LEU A 170 -20.96 0.27 -3.32
N LYS A 171 -21.15 -0.87 -2.61
CA LYS A 171 -22.25 -1.05 -1.67
C LYS A 171 -21.86 -0.68 -0.25
N SER A 172 -20.65 -1.04 0.19
CA SER A 172 -20.18 -0.69 1.52
C SER A 172 -18.66 -0.61 1.64
N ILE A 173 -18.22 0.12 2.66
CA ILE A 173 -16.87 0.09 3.22
C ILE A 173 -17.00 -0.53 4.61
N ASN A 174 -16.33 -1.66 4.83
CA ASN A 174 -16.37 -2.36 6.11
C ASN A 174 -15.12 -2.00 6.91
N HIS A 175 -15.27 -1.16 7.93
CA HIS A 175 -14.21 -0.85 8.86
C HIS A 175 -14.07 -1.98 9.87
N MET A 176 -12.92 -2.64 9.86
CA MET A 176 -12.65 -3.77 10.74
C MET A 176 -12.29 -3.31 12.15
N ALA A 177 -12.68 -4.11 13.14
CA ALA A 177 -12.25 -3.89 14.52
C ALA A 177 -10.74 -4.05 14.65
N LYS A 178 -10.17 -3.46 15.70
CA LYS A 178 -8.74 -3.65 16.01
C LYS A 178 -8.44 -5.13 16.19
N ASP A 179 -7.35 -5.59 15.57
CA ASP A 179 -6.86 -6.97 15.62
C ASP A 179 -7.85 -8.01 15.07
N ALA A 180 -8.83 -7.58 14.27
CA ALA A 180 -9.79 -8.47 13.63
C ALA A 180 -9.09 -9.51 12.74
N THR A 181 -9.49 -10.77 12.88
CA THR A 181 -9.03 -11.89 12.05
C THR A 181 -10.16 -12.64 11.36
N ASP A 182 -11.42 -12.35 11.72
CA ASP A 182 -12.61 -12.91 11.10
C ASP A 182 -13.40 -11.84 10.33
N LEU A 183 -14.07 -12.25 9.25
CA LEU A 183 -14.89 -11.38 8.40
C LEU A 183 -16.08 -10.72 9.11
N SER A 184 -16.52 -11.31 10.23
CA SER A 184 -17.63 -10.79 11.03
C SER A 184 -17.20 -9.72 12.04
N GLU A 185 -15.90 -9.53 12.27
CA GLU A 185 -15.36 -8.56 13.23
C GLU A 185 -15.32 -7.13 12.64
N ILE A 186 -16.47 -6.68 12.14
CA ILE A 186 -16.68 -5.35 11.56
C ILE A 186 -17.10 -4.41 12.70
N MET A 187 -16.35 -3.33 12.89
CA MET A 187 -16.70 -2.32 13.91
C MET A 187 -17.70 -1.29 13.39
N ALA A 188 -17.59 -0.94 12.10
CA ALA A 188 -18.47 0.04 11.46
C ALA A 188 -18.59 -0.27 9.97
N THR A 189 -19.73 0.08 9.40
CA THR A 189 -19.99 -0.02 7.96
C THR A 189 -20.36 1.36 7.45
N GLU A 190 -19.70 1.81 6.39
CA GLU A 190 -20.08 3.01 5.66
C GLU A 190 -20.80 2.61 4.37
N ASP A 191 -22.00 3.12 4.16
CA ASP A 191 -22.80 2.88 2.96
C ASP A 191 -23.39 4.19 2.40
N ALA A 192 -24.31 4.13 1.45
CA ALA A 192 -24.95 5.32 0.85
C ALA A 192 -25.67 6.24 1.86
N LYS A 193 -25.92 5.78 3.09
CA LYS A 193 -26.53 6.55 4.20
C LYS A 193 -25.49 7.10 5.18
N GLY A 194 -24.20 6.80 4.97
CA GLY A 194 -23.09 7.22 5.80
C GLY A 194 -22.57 6.12 6.73
N LEU A 195 -21.73 6.53 7.69
CA LEU A 195 -21.06 5.63 8.63
C LEU A 195 -22.01 5.15 9.74
N HIS A 196 -22.01 3.85 10.00
CA HIS A 196 -22.83 3.18 11.00
C HIS A 196 -21.98 2.23 11.85
N TYR A 197 -21.96 2.45 13.17
CA TYR A 197 -21.22 1.59 14.09
C TYR A 197 -22.04 0.37 14.50
N ASN A 198 -21.40 -0.80 14.51
CA ASN A 198 -21.99 -2.04 15.01
C ASN A 198 -22.10 -2.01 16.54
N ALA A 199 -22.95 -2.88 17.09
CA ALA A 199 -23.17 -2.97 18.52
C ALA A 199 -21.84 -3.20 19.28
N GLY A 200 -21.56 -2.37 20.29
CA GLY A 200 -20.32 -2.41 21.07
C GLY A 200 -19.26 -1.40 20.62
N TYR A 201 -19.46 -0.72 19.50
CA TYR A 201 -18.57 0.34 19.00
C TYR A 201 -19.30 1.69 18.95
N THR A 202 -18.52 2.76 19.03
CA THR A 202 -19.01 4.13 18.88
C THR A 202 -18.04 4.97 18.07
N GLU A 203 -18.49 6.14 17.64
CA GLU A 203 -17.62 7.20 17.15
C GLU A 203 -16.44 7.42 18.12
N GLY A 204 -15.24 7.57 17.58
CA GLY A 204 -14.02 7.72 18.36
C GLY A 204 -13.40 6.42 18.87
N THR A 205 -14.03 5.26 18.66
CA THR A 205 -13.39 3.97 19.00
C THR A 205 -12.20 3.74 18.07
N ALA A 206 -11.01 3.57 18.66
CA ALA A 206 -9.78 3.37 17.91
C ALA A 206 -9.68 1.96 17.31
N ASN A 207 -9.27 1.87 16.04
CA ASN A 207 -8.97 0.60 15.36
C ASN A 207 -7.62 0.58 14.63
N ASN A 208 -6.84 1.64 14.78
CA ASN A 208 -5.47 1.76 14.29
C ASN A 208 -4.48 0.99 15.19
N SER A 209 -3.36 0.57 14.59
CA SER A 209 -2.26 -0.05 15.33
C SER A 209 -1.50 0.99 16.16
N GLU A 210 -1.23 2.15 15.56
CA GLU A 210 -0.43 3.23 16.13
C GLU A 210 -1.09 4.58 15.85
N ALA A 211 -0.59 5.66 16.47
CA ALA A 211 -1.11 7.01 16.25
C ALA A 211 -1.12 7.36 14.76
N TYR A 212 -2.19 8.02 14.32
CA TYR A 212 -2.26 8.57 12.96
C TYR A 212 -1.19 9.65 12.80
N CYS A 213 -0.70 9.75 11.57
CA CYS A 213 0.28 10.74 11.19
C CYS A 213 -0.37 12.09 10.90
N ASP A 214 0.43 13.15 11.01
CA ASP A 214 -0.01 14.51 10.68
C ASP A 214 0.10 14.81 9.17
N THR A 215 0.65 13.88 8.37
CA THR A 215 0.76 14.02 6.90
C THR A 215 0.49 12.69 6.17
N PRO A 216 0.03 12.72 4.90
CA PRO A 216 -0.31 11.52 4.13
C PRO A 216 0.89 10.64 3.78
N GLU A 217 2.08 11.23 3.65
CA GLU A 217 3.29 10.48 3.25
C GLU A 217 3.71 9.45 4.29
N CYS A 218 3.31 9.62 5.54
CA CYS A 218 3.75 8.75 6.63
C CYS A 218 2.98 7.43 6.73
N ASP A 219 1.80 7.33 6.12
CA ASP A 219 1.04 6.07 6.03
C ASP A 219 0.69 5.67 4.59
N SER A 220 1.22 6.40 3.60
CA SER A 220 1.31 5.92 2.22
C SER A 220 2.02 4.57 2.19
N PRO A 221 1.53 3.60 1.38
CA PRO A 221 2.24 2.36 1.16
C PRO A 221 3.66 2.61 0.64
N GLU A 222 4.62 1.80 1.08
CA GLU A 222 6.01 1.92 0.64
C GLU A 222 6.12 1.54 -0.84
N THR A 223 6.72 2.42 -1.64
CA THR A 223 6.95 2.14 -3.06
C THR A 223 8.12 1.16 -3.26
N ASN A 224 8.16 0.48 -4.42
CA ASN A 224 9.25 -0.44 -4.77
C ASN A 224 10.66 0.17 -4.68
N SER A 225 10.78 1.48 -4.95
CA SER A 225 12.08 2.19 -4.89
C SER A 225 12.57 2.40 -3.45
N GLU A 226 11.66 2.70 -2.52
CA GLU A 226 11.95 2.89 -1.11
C GLU A 226 12.30 1.56 -0.43
N ARG A 227 11.56 0.49 -0.75
CA ARG A 227 11.78 -0.84 -0.18
C ARG A 227 13.10 -1.48 -0.63
N SER A 228 13.51 -1.22 -1.88
CA SER A 228 14.84 -1.65 -2.37
C SER A 228 15.99 -0.94 -1.64
N SER A 229 15.77 0.26 -1.11
CA SER A 229 16.77 1.02 -0.36
C SER A 229 16.87 0.58 1.11
N SER A 230 15.76 0.22 1.75
CA SER A 230 15.72 -0.30 3.12
C SER A 230 16.18 -1.76 3.23
N ALA A 231 16.05 -2.55 2.15
CA ALA A 231 16.62 -3.91 2.06
C ALA A 231 18.16 -3.94 1.93
N SER A 232 18.83 -2.80 1.66
CA SER A 232 20.29 -2.75 1.46
C SER A 232 21.12 -2.88 2.75
N ASN A 233 20.49 -3.08 3.92
CA ASN A 233 21.17 -3.47 5.17
C ASN A 233 20.81 -4.90 5.66
N SER A 234 20.07 -5.67 4.87
CA SER A 234 19.85 -7.08 5.16
C SER A 234 21.06 -7.89 4.72
N VAL A 235 21.85 -8.33 5.70
CA VAL A 235 22.93 -9.30 5.60
C VAL A 235 22.46 -10.48 4.73
N TYR A 236 22.94 -10.52 3.49
CA TYR A 236 22.98 -11.75 2.70
C TYR A 236 23.91 -12.72 3.46
N GLY A 237 23.29 -13.54 4.31
CA GLY A 237 23.93 -14.73 4.87
C GLY A 237 24.23 -15.67 3.70
N ASP A 238 25.51 -15.94 3.54
CA ASP A 238 26.09 -17.04 2.78
C ASP A 238 25.21 -18.30 2.84
N PRO A 239 24.68 -18.83 1.72
CA PRO A 239 23.93 -20.08 1.71
C PRO A 239 24.93 -21.24 1.70
N ALA A 240 25.57 -21.47 2.84
CA ALA A 240 26.38 -22.66 3.07
C ALA A 240 25.80 -23.48 4.23
N ALA A 241 25.42 -24.71 3.91
CA ALA A 241 25.01 -25.80 4.79
C ALA A 241 23.60 -25.74 5.41
N GLN A 242 22.60 -26.15 4.62
CA GLN A 242 21.51 -26.97 5.18
C GLN A 242 21.82 -28.44 4.91
N GLU A 243 22.18 -29.16 5.96
CA GLU A 243 22.19 -30.62 5.96
C GLU A 243 20.75 -31.11 5.83
N THR A 244 20.50 -31.97 4.83
CA THR A 244 19.27 -32.73 4.70
C THR A 244 19.21 -33.84 5.74
N PRO A 245 18.12 -33.97 6.54
CA PRO A 245 17.81 -35.23 7.18
C PRO A 245 17.24 -36.19 6.12
N ILE A 246 17.96 -37.27 5.86
CA ILE A 246 17.46 -38.42 5.10
C ILE A 246 16.34 -39.05 5.93
N GLY A 247 15.10 -38.83 5.49
CA GLY A 247 13.91 -39.55 5.96
C GLY A 247 13.72 -40.83 5.15
N ASP A 248 13.66 -41.93 5.87
CA ASP A 248 13.44 -43.31 5.43
C ASP A 248 12.13 -43.46 4.62
N PRO A 249 12.13 -44.04 3.39
CA PRO A 249 10.89 -44.29 2.66
C PRO A 249 10.12 -45.46 3.27
N ALA A 250 8.89 -45.19 3.70
CA ALA A 250 7.96 -46.18 4.24
C ALA A 250 7.65 -47.31 3.24
N ASP A 251 7.62 -48.52 3.81
CA ASP A 251 7.32 -49.83 3.23
C ASP A 251 5.87 -49.92 2.68
N PRO A 252 5.65 -50.32 1.41
CA PRO A 252 4.33 -50.41 0.81
C PRO A 252 3.73 -51.82 0.95
N HIS A 253 3.47 -52.27 2.17
CA HIS A 253 2.67 -53.48 2.41
C HIS A 253 1.86 -53.38 3.70
N ASP A 254 0.67 -52.78 3.62
CA ASP A 254 -0.42 -53.15 4.52
C ASP A 254 -1.80 -53.01 3.81
N PRO A 255 -2.67 -54.04 3.83
CA PRO A 255 -3.91 -54.05 3.07
C PRO A 255 -5.06 -53.32 3.76
N ALA A 256 -5.88 -52.68 2.94
CA ALA A 256 -7.10 -51.97 3.32
C ALA A 256 -8.23 -52.90 3.79
N THR A 257 -8.85 -52.54 4.91
CA THR A 257 -10.20 -52.93 5.40
C THR A 257 -10.57 -51.88 6.47
N THR A 258 -11.75 -51.26 6.59
CA THR A 258 -13.15 -51.64 6.34
C THR A 258 -14.07 -50.40 6.42
N ASP A 259 -15.12 -50.45 5.60
CA ASP A 259 -16.50 -49.95 5.73
C ASP A 259 -16.90 -48.46 5.89
N PRO A 260 -17.87 -47.99 5.06
CA PRO A 260 -18.50 -46.68 5.18
C PRO A 260 -19.67 -46.68 6.18
N LYS A 261 -19.72 -45.65 7.02
CA LYS A 261 -20.84 -45.31 7.91
C LYS A 261 -21.93 -44.56 7.12
N PRO A 262 -23.21 -44.94 7.21
CA PRO A 262 -24.29 -44.21 6.55
C PRO A 262 -24.67 -42.97 7.38
N THR A 263 -24.69 -41.79 6.75
CA THR A 263 -25.25 -40.58 7.34
C THR A 263 -26.68 -40.39 6.82
N THR A 264 -27.64 -40.50 7.73
CA THR A 264 -29.06 -40.24 7.55
C THR A 264 -29.34 -38.79 7.17
N THR A 265 -30.07 -38.60 6.08
CA THR A 265 -30.69 -37.34 5.67
C THR A 265 -32.01 -37.16 6.43
N THR A 266 -32.13 -36.10 7.23
CA THR A 266 -33.42 -35.69 7.81
C THR A 266 -33.95 -34.53 6.96
N THR A 267 -34.93 -34.83 6.13
CA THR A 267 -35.73 -33.85 5.39
C THR A 267 -36.90 -33.43 6.26
N THR A 268 -36.94 -32.17 6.68
CA THR A 268 -38.10 -31.57 7.34
C THR A 268 -39.03 -30.99 6.28
N ASP A 269 -40.26 -31.52 6.27
CA ASP A 269 -41.40 -31.10 5.48
C ASP A 269 -42.05 -29.86 6.14
N PRO A 270 -42.33 -28.74 5.43
CA PRO A 270 -43.11 -27.65 6.00
C PRO A 270 -44.61 -27.96 5.94
N ALA A 271 -45.25 -27.83 7.11
CA ALA A 271 -46.68 -27.97 7.28
C ALA A 271 -47.48 -26.99 6.42
N VAL A 272 -48.47 -27.55 5.74
CA VAL A 272 -49.58 -26.88 5.08
C VAL A 272 -50.37 -26.06 6.12
N VAL A 273 -50.48 -24.75 5.91
CA VAL A 273 -51.46 -23.90 6.57
C VAL A 273 -52.64 -23.77 5.62
N GLU A 274 -53.74 -24.46 5.92
CA GLU A 274 -55.05 -24.17 5.33
C GLU A 274 -55.66 -22.97 6.05
N ASP A 275 -55.97 -21.92 5.30
CA ASP A 275 -56.80 -20.79 5.72
C ASP A 275 -58.19 -20.95 5.09
N PRO A 276 -59.25 -21.25 5.86
CA PRO A 276 -60.63 -21.19 5.38
C PRO A 276 -61.31 -19.94 5.95
N GLY A 277 -61.56 -18.91 5.12
CA GLY A 277 -62.24 -17.73 5.64
C GLY A 277 -62.67 -16.65 4.67
N ASP A 278 -63.38 -16.99 3.60
CA ASP A 278 -64.20 -16.04 2.85
C ASP A 278 -65.65 -16.12 3.37
N ILE A 279 -66.21 -15.07 4.02
CA ILE A 279 -67.66 -14.76 3.99
C ILE A 279 -67.88 -13.24 4.15
N HIS A 280 -68.58 -12.71 3.14
CA HIS A 280 -69.23 -11.41 3.04
C HIS A 280 -70.26 -11.08 4.14
N ILE A 281 -70.25 -9.83 4.62
CA ILE A 281 -71.45 -8.98 4.77
C ILE A 281 -71.09 -7.57 4.28
#